data_AF-A0A848IXP5-F1
#
_entry.id   AF-A0A848IXP5-F1
#
_cell.length_a   1.000
_cell.length_b   1.000
_cell.length_c   1.000
_cell.angle_alpha   90.00
_cell.angle_beta   90.00
_cell.angle_gamma   90.00
#
_symmetry.space_group_name_H-M   'P 1'
#
loop_
_entity.id
_entity.type
_entity.pdbx_description
1 polymer ?
#
loop_
_entity_poly.entity_id
_entity_poly.type
_entity_poly.pdbx_seq_one_letter_code
_entity_poly.pdbx_strand_id
1 'polypeptide(L)'
;MYKSLIEAFNKFIENKLELTKLEIEQRLALIITHVVAIIFFISTLSMFILFVSILLALAIAHWTDSILIGFGSVTLVYAILALTTYNISRSPSFKKKIRDYLITLFDKKIAENGQ
;
A
#
# COMPACT_ATOMS: atom_id res chain seq x y z
N MET A 1 -49.46 27.66 -7.29
CA MET A 1 -49.26 26.20 -7.25
C MET A 1 -47.95 25.75 -7.93
N TYR A 2 -47.62 26.23 -9.14
CA TYR A 2 -46.40 25.85 -9.88
C TYR A 2 -45.05 26.19 -9.18
N LYS A 3 -44.98 27.34 -8.48
CA LYS A 3 -43.78 27.79 -7.75
C LYS A 3 -43.37 26.82 -6.63
N SER A 4 -44.34 26.28 -5.90
CA SER A 4 -44.09 25.34 -4.78
C SER A 4 -43.54 24.00 -5.26
N LEU A 5 -43.92 23.56 -6.47
CA LEU A 5 -43.41 22.33 -7.06
C LEU A 5 -41.95 22.47 -7.50
N ILE A 6 -41.59 23.61 -8.07
CA ILE A 6 -40.20 23.96 -8.44
C ILE A 6 -39.31 24.12 -7.21
N GLU A 7 -39.81 24.73 -6.13
CA GLU A 7 -39.08 24.85 -4.86
C GLU A 7 -38.84 23.50 -4.18
N ALA A 8 -39.83 22.61 -4.20
CA ALA A 8 -39.68 21.25 -3.69
C ALA A 8 -38.66 20.44 -4.52
N PHE A 9 -38.66 20.61 -5.85
CA PHE A 9 -37.72 19.94 -6.75
C PHE A 9 -36.28 20.46 -6.57
N ASN A 10 -36.11 21.78 -6.43
CA ASN A 10 -34.80 22.38 -6.13
C ASN A 10 -34.27 21.91 -4.78
N LYS A 11 -35.10 21.90 -3.72
CA LYS A 11 -34.70 21.35 -2.43
C LYS A 11 -34.34 19.87 -2.50
N PHE A 12 -35.02 19.09 -3.34
CA PHE A 12 -34.70 17.68 -3.51
C PHE A 12 -33.34 17.47 -4.20
N ILE A 13 -33.05 18.26 -5.24
CA ILE A 13 -31.75 18.23 -5.94
C ILE A 13 -30.63 18.73 -5.02
N GLU A 14 -30.87 19.80 -4.26
CA GLU A 14 -29.91 20.37 -3.32
C GLU A 14 -29.56 19.37 -2.20
N ASN A 15 -30.57 18.70 -1.64
CA ASN A 15 -30.37 17.68 -0.62
C ASN A 15 -29.66 16.43 -1.18
N LYS A 16 -29.95 16.03 -2.43
CA LYS A 16 -29.21 14.95 -3.11
C LYS A 16 -27.75 15.32 -3.38
N LEU A 17 -27.47 16.58 -3.73
CA LEU A 17 -26.10 17.09 -3.91
C LEU A 17 -25.34 17.14 -2.60
N GLU A 18 -25.97 17.60 -1.52
CA GLU A 18 -25.37 17.59 -0.17
C GLU A 18 -25.01 16.18 0.29
N LEU A 19 -25.93 15.22 0.12
CA LEU A 19 -25.69 13.81 0.45
C LEU A 19 -24.53 13.23 -0.37
N THR A 20 -24.48 13.53 -1.67
CA THR A 20 -23.39 13.07 -2.55
C THR A 20 -22.05 13.66 -2.13
N LYS A 21 -22.01 14.95 -1.78
CA LYS A 21 -20.80 15.62 -1.31
C LYS A 21 -20.31 15.01 0.00
N LEU A 22 -21.23 14.73 0.93
CA LEU A 22 -20.93 14.11 2.21
C LEU A 22 -20.38 12.68 2.05
N GLU A 23 -20.97 11.88 1.16
CA GLU A 23 -20.48 10.52 0.85
C GLU A 23 -19.07 10.54 0.24
N ILE A 24 -18.79 11.52 -0.63
CA ILE A 24 -17.46 11.70 -1.21
C ILE A 24 -16.44 12.07 -0.12
N GLU A 25 -16.77 13.01 0.76
CA GLU A 25 -15.90 13.40 1.88
C GLU A 25 -15.61 12.23 2.82
N GLN A 26 -16.63 11.42 3.15
CA GLN A 26 -16.46 10.23 3.98
C GLN A 26 -15.59 9.17 3.29
N ARG A 27 -15.83 8.89 2.00
CA ARG A 27 -15.02 7.94 1.23
C ARG A 27 -13.57 8.40 1.11
N LEU A 28 -13.34 9.68 0.86
CA LEU A 28 -12.01 10.26 0.82
C LEU A 28 -11.32 10.18 2.18
N ALA A 29 -12.00 10.52 3.27
CA ALA A 29 -11.46 10.44 4.62
C ALA A 29 -11.04 9.00 4.97
N LEU A 30 -11.85 8.00 4.61
CA LEU A 30 -11.52 6.59 4.79
C LEU A 30 -10.32 6.15 3.95
N ILE A 31 -10.25 6.56 2.69
CA ILE A 31 -9.11 6.26 1.81
C ILE A 31 -7.83 6.88 2.39
N ILE A 32 -7.89 8.14 2.80
CA ILE A 32 -6.73 8.86 3.35
C ILE A 32 -6.25 8.19 4.63
N THR A 33 -7.14 7.87 5.57
CA THR A 33 -6.76 7.15 6.80
C THR A 33 -6.14 5.79 6.50
N HIS A 34 -6.68 5.06 5.53
CA HIS A 34 -6.12 3.77 5.13
C HIS A 34 -4.73 3.91 4.50
N VAL A 35 -4.54 4.90 3.62
CA VAL A 35 -3.24 5.19 2.99
C VAL A 35 -2.22 5.61 4.04
N VAL A 36 -2.59 6.47 4.98
CA VAL A 36 -1.72 6.89 6.08
C VAL A 36 -1.31 5.69 6.94
N ALA A 37 -2.27 4.82 7.29
CA ALA A 37 -1.97 3.60 8.05
C ALA A 37 -1.03 2.65 7.28
N ILE A 38 -1.24 2.47 5.99
CA ILE A 38 -0.37 1.65 5.13
C ILE A 38 1.03 2.24 5.07
N ILE A 39 1.16 3.55 4.84
CA ILE A 39 2.47 4.23 4.80
C ILE A 39 3.19 4.08 6.13
N PHE A 40 2.48 4.29 7.24
CA PHE A 40 3.05 4.12 8.58
C PHE A 40 3.54 2.69 8.79
N PHE A 41 2.72 1.69 8.46
CA PHE A 41 3.09 0.28 8.56
C PHE A 41 4.31 -0.05 7.71
N ILE A 42 4.35 0.37 6.44
CA ILE A 42 5.50 0.15 5.55
C ILE A 42 6.75 0.82 6.11
N SER A 43 6.62 2.03 6.65
CA SER A 43 7.74 2.75 7.27
C SER A 43 8.29 2.02 8.48
N THR A 44 7.42 1.61 9.41
CA THR A 44 7.82 0.82 10.59
C THR A 44 8.45 -0.50 10.21
N LEU A 45 7.87 -1.21 9.23
CA LEU A 45 8.40 -2.48 8.74
C LEU A 45 9.79 -2.29 8.10
N SER A 46 9.97 -1.24 7.31
CA SER A 46 11.26 -0.90 6.70
C SER A 46 12.32 -0.62 7.77
N MET A 47 11.98 0.20 8.78
CA MET A 47 12.84 0.44 9.94
C MET A 47 13.20 -0.85 10.67
N PHE A 48 12.23 -1.72 10.94
CA PHE A 48 12.46 -3.00 11.60
C PHE A 48 13.44 -3.87 10.80
N ILE A 49 13.27 -3.98 9.49
CA ILE A 49 14.17 -4.73 8.61
C ILE A 49 15.60 -4.19 8.67
N LEU A 50 15.77 -2.85 8.66
CA LEU A 50 17.09 -2.22 8.78
C LEU A 50 17.75 -2.55 10.12
N PHE A 51 17.01 -2.45 11.23
CA PHE A 51 17.54 -2.80 12.55
C PHE A 51 17.92 -4.28 12.65
N VAL A 52 17.10 -5.18 12.14
CA VAL A 52 17.41 -6.62 12.09
C VAL A 52 18.67 -6.87 11.26
N SER A 53 18.80 -6.20 10.11
CA SER A 53 19.99 -6.30 9.25
C SER A 53 21.26 -5.83 9.97
N ILE A 54 21.20 -4.69 10.66
CA ILE A 54 22.32 -4.17 11.44
C ILE A 54 22.67 -5.12 12.57
N LEU A 55 21.66 -5.63 13.29
CA LEU A 55 21.84 -6.59 14.37
C LEU A 55 22.49 -7.89 13.86
N LEU A 56 22.07 -8.40 12.70
CA LEU A 56 22.69 -9.57 12.08
C LEU A 56 24.16 -9.30 11.71
N ALA A 57 24.44 -8.14 11.09
CA ALA A 57 25.79 -7.76 10.70
C ALA A 57 26.70 -7.67 11.93
N LEU A 58 26.22 -7.06 13.02
CA LEU A 58 26.95 -6.93 14.27
C LEU A 58 27.12 -8.28 14.98
N ALA A 59 26.11 -9.15 14.97
CA ALA A 59 26.21 -10.49 15.54
C ALA A 59 27.28 -11.33 14.82
N ILE A 60 27.29 -11.28 13.48
CA ILE A 60 28.32 -11.96 12.68
C ILE A 60 29.69 -11.34 12.97
N ALA A 61 29.78 -10.01 12.98
CA ALA A 61 31.03 -9.30 13.27
C ALA A 61 31.60 -9.66 14.65
N HIS A 62 30.73 -9.83 15.66
CA HIS A 62 31.14 -10.22 17.00
C HIS A 62 31.70 -11.64 17.04
N TRP A 63 31.16 -12.58 16.25
CA TRP A 63 31.69 -13.95 16.18
C TRP A 63 32.96 -14.09 15.33
N THR A 64 33.22 -13.15 14.43
CA THR A 64 34.42 -13.16 13.56
C THR A 64 35.48 -12.14 13.95
N ASP A 65 35.27 -11.40 15.05
CA ASP A 65 36.12 -10.28 15.50
C ASP A 65 36.44 -9.26 14.39
N SER A 66 35.57 -9.17 13.37
CA SER A 66 35.80 -8.35 12.18
C SER A 66 34.51 -7.74 11.66
N ILE A 67 34.42 -6.42 11.78
CA ILE A 67 33.30 -5.61 11.27
C ILE A 67 33.13 -5.77 9.76
N LEU A 68 34.24 -5.89 9.02
CA LEU A 68 34.23 -6.06 7.57
C LEU A 68 33.53 -7.35 7.15
N ILE A 69 33.74 -8.44 7.88
CA ILE A 69 33.13 -9.74 7.57
C ILE A 69 31.63 -9.71 7.89
N GLY A 70 31.25 -9.10 9.02
CA GLY A 70 29.84 -8.97 9.41
C GLY A 70 28.99 -8.19 8.39
N PHE A 71 29.40 -6.96 8.06
CA PHE A 71 28.69 -6.16 7.06
C PHE A 71 28.86 -6.72 5.64
N GLY A 72 30.03 -7.27 5.31
CA GLY A 72 30.29 -7.88 4.01
C GLY A 72 29.37 -9.06 3.73
N SER A 73 29.15 -9.95 4.71
CA SER A 73 28.24 -11.09 4.60
C SER A 73 26.80 -10.64 4.31
N VAL A 74 26.29 -9.69 5.10
CA VAL A 74 24.93 -9.15 4.92
C VAL A 74 24.80 -8.43 3.56
N THR A 75 25.83 -7.70 3.14
CA THR A 75 25.85 -7.03 1.83
C THR A 75 25.80 -8.03 0.68
N LEU A 76 26.50 -9.15 0.80
CA LEU A 76 26.49 -10.23 -0.21
C LEU A 76 25.10 -10.87 -0.32
N VAL A 77 24.42 -11.10 0.81
CA VAL A 77 23.03 -11.56 0.83
C VAL A 77 22.11 -10.57 0.09
N TYR A 78 22.22 -9.27 0.36
CA TYR A 78 21.44 -8.26 -0.35
C TYR A 78 21.77 -8.19 -1.84
N ALA A 79 23.04 -8.37 -2.23
CA ALA A 79 23.45 -8.43 -3.63
C ALA A 79 22.81 -9.61 -4.36
N ILE A 80 22.76 -10.79 -3.74
CA ILE A 80 22.08 -11.98 -4.29
C ILE A 80 20.58 -11.74 -4.42
N LEU A 81 19.94 -11.18 -3.39
CA LEU A 81 18.51 -10.83 -3.44
C LEU A 81 18.20 -9.81 -4.54
N ALA A 82 19.05 -8.79 -4.70
CA ALA A 82 18.91 -7.80 -5.75
C ALA A 82 19.04 -8.43 -7.15
N LEU A 83 20.00 -9.32 -7.34
CA LEU A 83 20.23 -10.01 -8.60
C LEU A 83 19.08 -10.98 -8.93
N THR A 84 18.58 -11.70 -7.93
CA THR A 84 17.41 -12.58 -8.06
C THR A 84 16.16 -11.78 -8.42
N THR A 85 15.92 -10.67 -7.72
CA THR A 85 14.78 -9.78 -7.96
C THR A 85 14.86 -9.15 -9.34
N TYR A 86 16.05 -8.71 -9.76
CA TYR A 86 16.28 -8.15 -11.10
C TYR A 86 15.93 -9.16 -12.20
N ASN A 87 16.37 -10.41 -12.06
CA ASN A 87 16.05 -11.47 -13.01
C ASN A 87 14.54 -11.80 -13.03
N ILE A 88 13.89 -11.86 -11.87
CA ILE A 88 12.44 -12.11 -11.76
C ILE A 88 11.62 -10.95 -12.33
N SER A 89 12.02 -9.70 -12.08
CA SER A 89 11.30 -8.51 -12.52
C SER A 89 11.35 -8.34 -14.05
N ARG A 90 12.36 -8.95 -14.68
CA ARG A 90 12.48 -9.05 -16.14
C ARG A 90 11.59 -10.13 -16.77
N SER A 91 11.10 -11.08 -15.97
CA SER A 91 10.22 -12.14 -16.47
C SER A 91 8.83 -11.57 -16.80
N PRO A 92 8.34 -11.71 -18.04
CA PRO A 92 6.99 -11.26 -18.42
C PRO A 92 5.88 -11.98 -17.64
N SER A 93 6.18 -13.17 -17.10
CA SER A 93 5.25 -13.95 -16.28
C SER A 93 4.98 -13.31 -14.92
N PHE A 94 5.96 -12.65 -14.31
CA PHE A 94 5.78 -12.01 -13.00
C PHE A 94 4.87 -10.78 -13.10
N LYS A 95 5.05 -9.97 -14.15
CA LYS A 95 4.17 -8.83 -14.44
C LYS A 95 2.72 -9.26 -14.69
N LYS A 96 2.51 -10.35 -15.43
CA LYS A 96 1.17 -10.93 -15.62
C LYS A 96 0.57 -11.39 -14.29
N LYS A 97 1.32 -12.12 -13.48
CA LYS A 97 0.84 -12.65 -12.19
C LYS A 97 0.45 -11.55 -11.21
N ILE A 98 1.25 -10.47 -11.12
CA ILE A 98 0.92 -9.31 -10.29
C ILE A 98 -0.32 -8.59 -10.83
N ARG A 99 -0.40 -8.37 -12.14
CA ARG A 99 -1.56 -7.71 -12.75
C ARG A 99 -2.84 -8.50 -12.50
N ASP A 100 -2.81 -9.81 -12.71
CA ASP A 100 -3.98 -10.68 -12.51
C ASP A 100 -4.39 -10.71 -11.03
N TYR A 101 -3.43 -10.74 -10.09
CA TYR A 101 -3.74 -10.64 -8.66
C TYR A 101 -4.36 -9.28 -8.28
N LEU A 102 -3.82 -8.17 -8.80
CA LEU A 102 -4.36 -6.83 -8.57
C LEU A 102 -5.79 -6.70 -9.11
N ILE A 103 -6.06 -7.23 -10.31
CA ILE A 103 -7.40 -7.22 -10.89
C ILE A 103 -8.38 -8.01 -10.01
N THR A 104 -7.99 -9.22 -9.55
CA THR A 104 -8.87 -10.02 -8.67
C THR A 104 -9.17 -9.35 -7.32
N LEU A 105 -8.21 -8.63 -6.73
CA LEU A 105 -8.45 -7.88 -5.50
C LEU A 105 -9.35 -6.67 -5.71
N PHE A 106 -9.19 -5.96 -6.83
CA PHE A 106 -10.06 -4.84 -7.19
C PHE A 106 -11.49 -5.30 -7.48
N ASP A 107 -11.65 -6.36 -8.28
CA ASP A 107 -12.97 -6.90 -8.60
C ASP A 107 -13.69 -7.41 -7.35
N LYS A 108 -12.97 -8.11 -6.45
CA LYS A 108 -13.53 -8.54 -5.16
C LYS A 108 -13.97 -7.36 -4.30
N LYS A 109 -13.17 -6.29 -4.23
CA LYS A 109 -13.49 -5.10 -3.46
C LYS A 109 -14.66 -4.30 -4.05
N ILE A 110 -14.86 -4.31 -5.36
CA ILE A 110 -16.01 -3.70 -6.02
C ILE A 110 -17.28 -4.53 -5.77
N ALA A 111 -17.18 -5.86 -5.81
CA ALA A 111 -18.30 -6.76 -5.51
C ALA A 111 -18.78 -6.65 -4.05
N GLU A 112 -17.88 -6.47 -3.08
CA GLU A 112 -18.24 -6.28 -1.66
C GLU A 112 -18.81 -4.88 -1.35
N ASN A 113 -18.48 -3.84 -2.13
CA ASN A 113 -19.03 -2.47 -1.92
C ASN A 113 -20.29 -2.17 -2.76
N GLY A 114 -20.75 -3.12 -3.56
CA GLY A 114 -21.92 -3.00 -4.43
C GLY A 114 -23.18 -3.73 -3.92
N GLN A 115 -23.13 -4.31 -2.73
CA GLN A 115 -24.29 -4.80 -1.96
C GLN A 115 -24.57 -3.84 -0.79
#